data_AF-A0A9D7ZZU2-F1
#
_entry.id   AF-A0A9D7ZZU2-F1
#
_cell.length_a   1.000
_cell.length_b   1.000
_cell.length_c   1.000
_cell.angle_alpha   90.00
_cell.angle_beta   90.00
_cell.angle_gamma   90.00
#
_symmetry.space_group_name_H-M   'P 1'
#
loop_
_entity.id
_entity.type
_entity.pdbx_description
1 polymer ?
#
loop_
_entity_poly.entity_id
_entity_poly.type
_entity_poly.pdbx_seq_one_letter_code
_entity_poly.pdbx_strand_id
1 'polypeptide(L)'
;MVLLSRRISFTENRLRQDLSAIEYIEATIKIIDVEMVKDPWYLTVGKTPLERVHQLLSKLDSIRRSKERGSVVLDAETDLSNKFIGQVEFIFKNLPKPWNGSLF
;
A
#
# COMPACT_ATOMS: atom_id res chain seq x y z
N MET A 1 19.99 -7.65 -2.70
CA MET A 1 19.88 -7.88 -4.15
C MET A 1 18.43 -8.08 -4.63
N VAL A 2 17.63 -8.97 -4.03
CA VAL A 2 16.25 -9.30 -4.50
C VAL A 2 15.27 -8.12 -4.59
N LEU A 3 15.34 -7.16 -3.66
CA LEU A 3 14.42 -6.00 -3.62
C LEU A 3 14.65 -5.02 -4.78
N LEU A 4 15.91 -4.83 -5.15
CA LEU A 4 16.31 -3.99 -6.28
C LEU A 4 15.89 -4.65 -7.60
N SER A 5 16.08 -5.97 -7.71
CA SER A 5 15.65 -6.76 -8.87
C SER A 5 14.13 -6.74 -9.08
N ARG A 6 13.32 -6.70 -8.01
CA ARG A 6 11.86 -6.54 -8.12
C ARG A 6 11.44 -5.13 -8.54
N ARG A 7 12.11 -4.09 -8.04
CA ARG A 7 11.89 -2.71 -8.47
C ARG A 7 12.29 -2.49 -9.94
N ILE A 8 13.44 -3.04 -10.35
CA ILE A 8 13.93 -3.02 -11.74
C ILE A 8 12.96 -3.80 -12.64
N SER A 9 12.58 -5.02 -12.27
CA SER A 9 11.61 -5.83 -13.03
C SER A 9 10.23 -5.16 -13.15
N PHE A 10 9.75 -4.47 -12.10
CA PHE A 10 8.51 -3.69 -12.18
C PHE A 10 8.65 -2.49 -13.13
N THR A 11 9.83 -1.85 -13.15
CA THR A 11 10.12 -0.71 -14.05
C THR A 11 10.34 -1.16 -15.50
N GLU A 12 10.95 -2.33 -15.72
CA GLU A 12 11.11 -2.97 -17.02
C GLU A 12 9.77 -3.53 -17.55
N ASN A 13 8.92 -4.10 -16.70
CA ASN A 13 7.57 -4.54 -17.10
C ASN A 13 6.66 -3.38 -17.48
N ARG A 14 6.90 -2.18 -16.95
CA ARG A 14 6.17 -0.97 -17.32
C ARG A 14 6.51 -0.50 -18.76
N LEU A 15 7.62 -0.96 -19.33
CA LEU A 15 7.95 -0.75 -20.75
C LEU A 15 7.24 -1.75 -21.69
N ARG A 16 6.65 -2.84 -21.16
CA ARG A 16 5.75 -3.72 -21.90
C ARG A 16 4.31 -3.26 -21.66
N GLN A 17 3.73 -2.61 -22.66
CA GLN A 17 2.41 -1.95 -22.62
C GLN A 17 1.18 -2.89 -22.45
N ASP A 18 1.34 -4.08 -21.86
CA ASP A 18 0.33 -5.16 -21.97
C ASP A 18 0.01 -5.87 -20.64
N LEU A 19 0.17 -5.19 -19.50
CA LEU A 19 -0.40 -5.69 -18.25
C LEU A 19 -1.91 -5.41 -18.26
N SER A 20 -2.71 -6.45 -18.04
CA SER A 20 -4.13 -6.29 -17.76
C SER A 20 -4.30 -5.45 -16.48
N ALA A 21 -5.42 -4.73 -16.36
CA ALA A 21 -5.71 -3.92 -15.18
C ALA A 21 -5.60 -4.72 -13.86
N ILE A 22 -5.87 -6.03 -13.90
CA ILE A 22 -5.76 -6.94 -12.77
C ILE A 22 -4.30 -7.10 -12.32
N GLU A 23 -3.38 -7.33 -13.25
CA GLU A 23 -1.96 -7.50 -12.91
C GLU A 23 -1.36 -6.21 -12.35
N TYR A 24 -1.81 -5.05 -12.82
CA TYR A 24 -1.41 -3.77 -12.26
C TYR A 24 -1.88 -3.59 -10.82
N ILE A 25 -3.12 -3.99 -10.52
CA ILE A 25 -3.69 -3.97 -9.16
C ILE A 25 -2.89 -4.92 -8.26
N GLU A 26 -2.63 -6.14 -8.70
CA GLU A 26 -1.84 -7.11 -7.92
C GLU A 26 -0.43 -6.60 -7.62
N ALA A 27 0.23 -5.99 -8.62
CA ALA A 27 1.56 -5.43 -8.43
C ALA A 27 1.53 -4.27 -7.42
N THR A 28 0.52 -3.42 -7.48
CA THR A 28 0.31 -2.33 -6.52
C THR A 28 0.10 -2.88 -5.10
N ILE A 29 -0.74 -3.89 -4.93
CA ILE A 29 -0.96 -4.57 -3.65
C ILE A 29 0.35 -5.15 -3.11
N LYS A 30 1.14 -5.80 -3.96
CA LYS A 30 2.44 -6.37 -3.56
C LYS A 30 3.43 -5.30 -3.11
N ILE A 31 3.44 -4.13 -3.75
CA ILE A 31 4.30 -3.00 -3.34
C ILE A 31 3.89 -2.50 -1.95
N ILE A 32 2.59 -2.27 -1.73
CA ILE A 32 2.06 -1.83 -0.44
C ILE A 32 2.39 -2.88 0.63
N ASP A 33 2.11 -4.15 0.36
CA ASP A 33 2.33 -5.24 1.29
C ASP A 33 3.80 -5.33 1.74
N VAL A 34 4.75 -5.30 0.81
CA VAL A 34 6.20 -5.38 1.11
C VAL A 34 6.67 -4.27 2.04
N GLU A 35 6.09 -3.07 1.94
CA GLU A 35 6.45 -1.96 2.81
C GLU A 35 5.72 -2.03 4.16
N MET A 36 4.53 -2.63 4.22
CA MET A 36 3.69 -2.77 5.41
C MET A 36 4.03 -3.97 6.30
N VAL A 37 4.59 -5.07 5.75
CA VAL A 37 4.97 -6.29 6.52
C VAL A 37 5.99 -6.05 7.64
N LYS A 38 6.57 -4.85 7.73
CA LYS A 38 7.41 -4.42 8.85
C LYS A 38 6.61 -4.27 10.15
N ASP A 39 5.28 -4.15 10.05
CA ASP A 39 4.39 -4.02 11.19
C ASP A 39 3.83 -5.37 11.66
N PRO A 40 4.03 -5.78 12.92
CA PRO A 40 3.51 -7.04 13.44
C PRO A 40 1.99 -7.16 13.40
N TRP A 41 1.24 -6.08 13.68
CA TRP A 41 -0.22 -6.09 13.62
C TRP A 41 -0.69 -6.37 12.19
N TYR A 42 -0.04 -5.75 11.19
CA TYR A 42 -0.39 -5.96 9.78
C TYR A 42 -0.21 -7.43 9.35
N LEU A 43 0.75 -8.16 9.92
CA LEU A 43 0.91 -9.59 9.66
C LEU A 43 -0.20 -10.46 10.24
N THR A 44 -0.92 -9.96 11.27
CA THR A 44 -2.01 -10.72 11.90
C THR A 44 -3.32 -10.68 11.12
N VAL A 45 -3.51 -9.70 10.23
CA VAL A 45 -4.82 -9.47 9.59
C VAL A 45 -5.09 -10.33 8.36
N GLY A 46 -4.10 -11.06 7.83
CA GLY A 46 -4.30 -11.88 6.63
C GLY A 46 -3.09 -12.73 6.24
N LYS A 47 -3.33 -13.80 5.47
CA LYS A 47 -2.29 -14.74 5.03
C LYS A 47 -1.66 -14.29 3.72
N THR A 48 -2.46 -13.70 2.83
CA THR A 48 -1.99 -13.20 1.53
C THR A 48 -1.82 -11.68 1.51
N PRO A 49 -1.00 -11.12 0.60
CA PRO A 49 -0.89 -9.66 0.42
C PRO A 49 -2.25 -8.99 0.17
N LEU A 50 -3.09 -9.61 -0.67
CA LEU A 50 -4.44 -9.12 -0.97
C LEU A 50 -5.31 -9.08 0.29
N GLU A 51 -5.33 -10.16 1.07
CA GLU A 51 -6.09 -10.23 2.32
C GLU A 51 -5.63 -9.16 3.31
N ARG A 52 -4.33 -9.01 3.52
CA ARG A 52 -3.79 -8.03 4.47
C ARG A 52 -4.11 -6.61 4.06
N VAL A 53 -3.88 -6.24 2.80
CA VAL A 53 -4.23 -4.89 2.31
C VAL A 53 -5.73 -4.64 2.40
N HIS A 54 -6.56 -5.61 2.01
CA HIS A 54 -8.02 -5.48 2.10
C HIS A 54 -8.51 -5.30 3.55
N GLN A 55 -7.97 -6.08 4.49
CA GLN A 55 -8.33 -5.99 5.91
C GLN A 55 -7.85 -4.69 6.53
N LEU A 56 -6.64 -4.22 6.18
CA LEU A 56 -6.15 -2.91 6.58
C LEU A 56 -7.12 -1.80 6.12
N LEU A 57 -7.45 -1.77 4.82
CA LEU A 57 -8.36 -0.76 4.27
C LEU A 57 -9.76 -0.81 4.93
N SER A 58 -10.27 -2.02 5.17
CA SER A 58 -11.54 -2.23 5.86
C SER A 58 -11.52 -1.68 7.28
N LYS A 59 -10.43 -1.89 8.03
CA LYS A 59 -10.26 -1.37 9.40
C LYS A 59 -10.17 0.17 9.39
N LEU A 60 -9.40 0.75 8.48
CA LEU A 60 -9.28 2.20 8.34
C LEU A 60 -10.62 2.86 8.00
N ASP A 61 -11.38 2.29 7.06
CA ASP A 61 -12.72 2.79 6.71
C ASP A 61 -13.71 2.67 7.86
N SER A 62 -13.64 1.56 8.62
CA SER A 62 -14.46 1.37 9.82
C SER A 62 -14.19 2.45 10.87
N ILE A 63 -12.91 2.76 11.15
CA ILE A 63 -12.51 3.81 12.10
C ILE A 63 -13.01 5.18 11.61
N ARG A 64 -12.80 5.49 10.32
CA ARG A 64 -13.26 6.75 9.70
C ARG A 64 -14.77 6.93 9.85
N ARG A 65 -15.56 5.93 9.46
CA ARG A 65 -17.04 5.99 9.55
C ARG A 65 -17.52 6.09 10.99
N SER A 66 -16.84 5.42 11.93
CA SER A 66 -17.15 5.52 13.36
C SER A 66 -17.02 6.97 13.85
N LYS A 67 -15.90 7.62 13.51
CA LYS A 67 -15.66 9.04 13.82
C LYS A 67 -16.67 9.97 13.16
N GLU A 68 -16.99 9.76 11.88
CA GLU A 68 -17.99 10.56 11.14
C GLU A 68 -19.39 10.46 11.75
N ARG A 69 -19.72 9.33 12.39
CA ARG A 69 -21.00 9.12 13.08
C ARG A 69 -21.03 9.64 14.51
N GLY A 70 -19.95 10.25 14.99
CA GLY A 70 -19.84 10.76 16.36
C GLY A 70 -19.60 9.68 17.42
N SER A 71 -19.24 8.46 17.02
CA SER A 71 -18.85 7.41 17.97
C SER A 71 -17.52 7.73 18.63
N VAL A 72 -17.36 7.30 19.88
CA VAL A 72 -16.07 7.31 20.56
C VAL A 72 -15.18 6.25 19.92
N VAL A 73 -14.10 6.70 19.28
CA VAL A 73 -13.03 5.84 18.75
C VAL A 73 -11.93 5.79 19.81
N LEU A 74 -11.41 4.59 20.07
CA LEU A 74 -10.32 4.43 21.04
C LEU A 74 -9.04 5.09 20.53
N ASP A 75 -8.21 5.61 21.45
CA ASP A 75 -6.92 6.23 21.10
C ASP A 75 -6.04 5.25 20.30
N ALA A 76 -5.99 3.98 20.70
CA ALA A 76 -5.26 2.94 19.99
C ALA A 76 -5.73 2.73 18.54
N GLU A 77 -7.02 2.91 18.26
CA GLU A 77 -7.55 2.82 16.90
C GLU A 77 -7.21 4.07 16.07
N THR A 78 -7.22 5.24 16.72
CA THR A 78 -6.78 6.50 16.10
C THR A 78 -5.31 6.45 15.75
N ASP A 79 -4.46 5.97 16.67
CA ASP A 79 -3.03 5.79 16.46
C ASP A 79 -2.72 4.79 15.35
N LEU A 80 -3.44 3.68 15.33
CA LEU A 80 -3.34 2.69 14.25
C LEU A 80 -3.69 3.31 12.90
N SER A 81 -4.79 4.06 12.83
CA SER A 81 -5.20 4.75 11.61
C SER A 81 -4.13 5.73 11.12
N ASN A 82 -3.67 6.62 12.01
CA ASN A 82 -2.65 7.61 11.69
C ASN A 82 -1.35 6.97 11.22
N LYS A 83 -0.91 5.89 11.89
CA LYS A 83 0.30 5.14 11.54
C LYS A 83 0.23 4.60 10.12
N PHE A 84 -0.82 3.84 9.80
CA PHE A 84 -0.90 3.17 8.49
C PHE A 84 -1.18 4.16 7.36
N ILE A 85 -1.98 5.19 7.58
CA ILE A 85 -2.14 6.28 6.59
C ILE A 85 -0.79 6.95 6.31
N GLY A 86 -0.02 7.27 7.36
CA GLY A 86 1.32 7.86 7.20
C GLY A 86 2.28 6.95 6.44
N GLN A 87 2.24 5.64 6.69
CA GLN A 87 3.05 4.67 5.95
C GLN A 87 2.63 4.59 4.47
N VAL A 88 1.33 4.55 4.16
CA VAL A 88 0.84 4.57 2.78
C VAL A 88 1.32 5.84 2.07
N GLU A 89 1.14 7.01 2.69
CA GLU A 89 1.62 8.27 2.11
C GLU A 89 3.13 8.27 1.86
N PHE A 90 3.91 7.73 2.80
CA PHE A 90 5.35 7.61 2.65
C PHE A 90 5.71 6.74 1.43
N ILE A 91 5.02 5.63 1.21
CA ILE A 91 5.23 4.78 0.03
C ILE A 91 4.99 5.61 -1.24
N PHE A 92 3.85 6.29 -1.35
CA PHE A 92 3.52 7.08 -2.54
C PHE A 92 4.50 8.22 -2.80
N LYS A 93 4.94 8.94 -1.75
CA LYS A 93 5.94 10.01 -1.85
C LYS A 93 7.30 9.52 -2.36
N ASN A 94 7.63 8.25 -2.08
CA ASN A 94 8.90 7.64 -2.47
C ASN A 94 8.80 6.72 -3.70
N LEU A 95 7.65 6.69 -4.37
CA LEU A 95 7.55 5.99 -5.65
C LEU A 95 8.45 6.68 -6.70
N PRO A 96 9.12 5.91 -7.57
CA PRO A 96 9.88 6.48 -8.67
C PRO A 96 8.97 7.39 -9.50
N LYS A 97 9.40 8.65 -9.68
CA LYS A 97 8.67 9.56 -10.57
C LYS A 97 8.61 8.95 -11.97
N PRO A 98 7.48 9.07 -12.68
CA PRO A 98 7.44 8.71 -14.08
C PRO A 98 8.57 9.44 -14.80
N TRP A 99 9.35 8.70 -15.60
CA TRP A 99 10.39 9.27 -16.43
C TRP A 99 9.73 10.30 -17.38
N ASN A 100 9.96 11.57 -17.09
CA ASN A 100 9.59 12.70 -17.92
C ASN A 100 10.75 12.93 -18.88
N GLY A 101 10.72 12.23 -20.02
CA GLY A 101 11.72 12.34 -21.09
C GLY A 101 11.68 13.69 -21.81
N SER A 102 11.98 14.80 -21.13
CA SER A 102 12.34 16.05 -21.79
C SER A 102 13.86 16.07 -22.01
N LEU A 103 14.29 15.40 -23.07
CA LEU A 103 15.56 15.67 -23.74
C LEU A 103 15.22 16.33 -25.07
N PHE A 104 15.15 17.66 -25.03
CA PHE A 104 15.50 18.57 -26.12
C PHE A 104 16.29 19.71 -25.49
#